data_AF-A0A158CTU1-F1
#
_entry.id   AF-A0A158CTU1-F1
#
_cell.length_a   1.000
_cell.length_b   1.000
_cell.length_c   1.000
_cell.angle_alpha   90.00
_cell.angle_beta   90.00
_cell.angle_gamma   90.00
#
_symmetry.space_group_name_H-M   'P 1'
#
loop_
_entity.id
_entity.type
_entity.pdbx_description
1 polymer ?
#
loop_
_entity_poly.entity_id
_entity_poly.type
_entity_poly.pdbx_seq_one_letter_code
_entity_poly.pdbx_strand_id
1 'polypeptide(L)'
;MKKRMLLVAWLGCIAMSASARQPHADQISKQEWNFDGCHFMLTDLYGGRTTRPEGALYIANINPLARHPFDTSIQFSCENPASAKTYLDLAGIRMTGKEWALDPSPENVGLKEQRTTFQALRGKGWAGGGVTQDDINGDEQRRTRIYAFCIPHNQLALCGVVRHVGYLMWPKETTLPQVIKLLESIEFIDSSEPSN
;
A
#
# COMPACT_ATOMS: atom_id res chain seq x y z
N MET A 1 -25.52 -13.10 77.83
CA MET A 1 -25.86 -12.23 76.68
C MET A 1 -24.75 -11.18 76.56
N LYS A 2 -24.03 -10.89 75.47
CA LYS A 2 -24.09 -11.19 74.04
C LYS A 2 -22.63 -11.22 73.52
N LYS A 3 -22.27 -12.24 72.74
CA LYS A 3 -21.04 -12.27 71.92
C LYS A 3 -21.15 -11.20 70.82
N ARG A 4 -20.10 -10.42 70.57
CA ARG A 4 -19.96 -9.65 69.32
C ARG A 4 -18.61 -9.98 68.68
N MET A 5 -18.72 -10.84 67.68
CA MET A 5 -17.74 -11.21 66.68
C MET A 5 -17.66 -10.07 65.67
N LEU A 6 -16.48 -9.50 65.44
CA LEU A 6 -16.27 -8.49 64.39
C LEU A 6 -15.48 -9.15 63.27
N LEU A 7 -16.13 -9.23 62.11
CA LEU A 7 -15.64 -9.80 60.86
C LEU A 7 -14.48 -8.98 60.31
N VAL A 8 -13.46 -9.70 59.87
CA VAL A 8 -12.40 -9.24 58.97
C VAL A 8 -12.98 -9.13 57.56
N ALA A 9 -12.87 -7.96 56.93
CA ALA A 9 -13.11 -7.79 55.50
C ALA A 9 -11.84 -7.24 54.85
N TRP A 10 -11.01 -8.13 54.32
CA TRP A 10 -9.91 -7.79 53.43
C TRP A 10 -10.49 -7.38 52.07
N LEU A 11 -10.51 -6.08 51.78
CA LEU A 11 -10.71 -5.56 50.43
C LEU A 11 -9.42 -5.75 49.63
N GLY A 12 -9.32 -6.88 48.95
CA GLY A 12 -8.28 -7.09 47.93
C GLY A 12 -8.60 -6.25 46.69
N CYS A 13 -7.88 -5.15 46.50
CA CYS A 13 -7.87 -4.44 45.22
C CYS A 13 -7.24 -5.35 44.16
N ILE A 14 -8.07 -5.93 43.30
CA ILE A 14 -7.61 -6.55 42.06
C ILE A 14 -7.18 -5.39 41.15
N ALA A 15 -5.88 -5.13 41.10
CA ALA A 15 -5.31 -4.24 40.10
C ALA A 15 -5.48 -4.91 38.73
N MET A 16 -6.48 -4.47 37.97
CA MET A 16 -6.56 -4.77 36.55
C MET A 16 -5.43 -4.01 35.87
N SER A 17 -4.32 -4.71 35.61
CA SER A 17 -3.27 -4.21 34.73
C SER A 17 -3.83 -4.11 33.31
N ALA A 18 -4.44 -2.99 32.98
CA ALA A 18 -4.68 -2.62 31.60
C ALA A 18 -3.31 -2.43 30.93
N SER A 19 -2.85 -3.45 30.20
CA SER A 19 -1.69 -3.29 29.34
C SER A 19 -2.12 -2.43 28.16
N ALA A 20 -2.03 -1.10 28.34
CA ALA A 20 -2.11 -0.17 27.24
C ALA A 20 -0.91 -0.50 26.33
N ARG A 21 -1.18 -1.12 25.18
CA ARG A 21 -0.18 -1.21 24.10
C ARG A 21 0.23 0.23 23.80
N GLN A 22 1.46 0.59 24.17
CA GLN A 22 2.04 1.87 23.79
C GLN A 22 1.93 2.00 22.26
N PRO A 23 1.56 3.19 21.75
CA PRO A 23 1.66 3.45 20.32
C PRO A 23 3.12 3.21 19.93
N HIS A 24 3.35 2.23 19.04
CA HIS A 24 4.69 1.94 18.53
C HIS A 24 5.23 3.21 17.88
N ALA A 25 6.24 3.80 18.51
CA ALA A 25 7.03 4.87 17.93
C ALA A 25 7.66 4.39 16.62
N ASP A 26 7.61 5.24 15.59
CA ASP A 26 8.41 5.30 14.37
C ASP A 26 9.50 4.22 14.22
N GLN A 27 9.13 2.98 13.89
CA GLN A 27 10.10 1.99 13.45
C GLN A 27 10.02 1.86 11.95
N ILE A 28 10.77 2.73 11.26
CA ILE A 28 11.18 2.48 9.88
C ILE A 28 11.85 1.10 9.87
N SER A 29 11.24 0.14 9.18
CA SER A 29 11.75 -1.22 9.10
C SER A 29 11.99 -1.61 7.65
N LYS A 30 12.93 -2.52 7.40
CA LYS A 30 13.17 -3.08 6.07
C LYS A 30 12.55 -4.47 6.01
N GLN A 31 11.74 -4.71 5.00
CA GLN A 31 11.04 -5.97 4.79
C GLN A 31 11.49 -6.56 3.47
N GLU A 32 12.07 -7.75 3.52
CA GLU A 32 12.42 -8.52 2.32
C GLU A 32 11.21 -9.31 1.84
N TRP A 33 10.94 -9.23 0.54
CA TRP A 33 9.82 -9.89 -0.12
C TRP A 33 10.35 -10.73 -1.27
N ASN A 34 9.93 -11.99 -1.29
CA ASN A 34 10.26 -12.94 -2.34
C ASN A 34 9.02 -13.78 -2.66
N PHE A 35 8.46 -13.61 -3.84
CA PHE A 35 7.29 -14.35 -4.33
C PHE A 35 7.22 -14.27 -5.85
N ASP A 36 6.79 -15.35 -6.50
CA ASP A 36 6.49 -15.43 -7.94
C ASP A 36 7.62 -14.88 -8.85
N GLY A 37 8.87 -14.99 -8.40
CA GLY A 37 10.07 -14.53 -9.10
C GLY A 37 10.50 -13.10 -8.77
N CYS A 38 9.67 -12.28 -8.13
CA CYS A 38 10.05 -10.96 -7.65
C CYS A 38 10.78 -11.09 -6.33
N HIS A 39 11.98 -10.51 -6.24
CA HIS A 39 12.78 -10.40 -5.03
C HIS A 39 13.18 -8.95 -4.79
N PHE A 40 12.71 -8.37 -3.69
CA PHE A 40 12.96 -6.97 -3.38
C PHE A 40 12.93 -6.69 -1.88
N MET A 41 13.52 -5.55 -1.52
CA MET A 41 13.41 -4.94 -0.20
C MET A 41 12.43 -3.78 -0.25
N LEU A 42 11.49 -3.74 0.69
CA LEU A 42 10.59 -2.60 0.93
C LEU A 42 11.00 -1.92 2.23
N THR A 43 11.16 -0.60 2.22
CA THR A 43 11.34 0.16 3.47
C THR A 43 9.97 0.56 3.98
N ASP A 44 9.48 -0.13 5.01
CA ASP A 44 8.22 0.17 5.67
C ASP A 44 8.37 1.44 6.52
N LEU A 45 7.81 2.54 6.01
CA LEU A 45 7.80 3.85 6.62
C LEU A 45 6.64 4.06 7.61
N TYR A 46 5.68 3.14 7.65
CA TYR A 46 4.38 3.37 8.29
C TYR A 46 3.99 2.26 9.29
N GLY A 47 4.89 1.33 9.59
CA GLY A 47 4.63 0.23 10.53
C GLY A 47 3.55 -0.73 10.02
N GLY A 48 3.54 -0.98 8.71
CA GLY A 48 2.54 -1.80 8.05
C GLY A 48 2.67 -3.28 8.39
N ARG A 49 1.52 -3.96 8.45
CA ARG A 49 1.43 -5.41 8.58
C ARG A 49 1.41 -6.06 7.20
N THR A 50 2.08 -7.20 7.10
CA THR A 50 2.11 -8.00 5.86
C THR A 50 1.43 -9.34 6.07
N THR A 51 0.62 -9.80 5.11
CA THR A 51 0.14 -11.18 5.10
C THR A 51 0.98 -11.99 4.11
N ARG A 52 1.99 -12.69 4.63
CA ARG A 52 2.84 -13.63 3.88
C ARG A 52 2.52 -15.08 4.30
N PRO A 53 2.71 -16.08 3.42
CA PRO A 53 3.14 -16.00 2.03
C PRO A 53 1.99 -15.77 1.02
N GLU A 54 0.73 -15.98 1.42
CA GLU A 54 -0.39 -16.14 0.47
C GLU A 54 -1.00 -14.83 -0.07
N GLY A 55 -0.67 -13.67 0.50
CA GLY A 55 -1.42 -12.44 0.22
C GLY A 55 -0.68 -11.36 -0.57
N ALA A 56 0.66 -11.40 -0.64
CA ALA A 56 1.50 -10.28 -1.12
C ALA A 56 0.90 -8.89 -0.79
N LEU A 57 0.41 -8.75 0.45
CA LEU A 57 -0.47 -7.65 0.86
C LEU A 57 0.20 -6.87 1.98
N TYR A 58 0.37 -5.57 1.76
CA TYR A 58 0.81 -4.61 2.76
C TYR A 58 -0.40 -3.80 3.23
N ILE A 59 -0.57 -3.67 4.56
CA ILE A 59 -1.67 -2.88 5.15
C ILE A 59 -1.10 -1.94 6.20
N ALA A 60 -1.37 -0.64 6.07
CA ALA A 60 -1.00 0.35 7.07
C ALA A 60 -2.03 1.48 7.15
N ASN A 61 -2.20 2.06 8.34
CA ASN A 61 -2.88 3.35 8.47
C ASN A 61 -1.85 4.45 8.27
N ILE A 62 -1.71 4.89 7.01
CA ILE A 62 -0.67 5.84 6.57
C ILE A 62 -0.94 7.27 7.06
N ASN A 63 -2.19 7.63 7.31
CA ASN A 63 -2.60 8.96 7.77
C ASN A 63 -3.55 8.86 8.98
N PRO A 64 -3.04 8.41 10.15
CA PRO A 64 -3.89 8.09 11.30
C PRO A 64 -4.48 9.34 11.97
N LEU A 65 -3.95 10.52 11.68
CA LEU A 65 -4.41 11.80 12.22
C LEU A 65 -5.42 12.52 11.30
N ALA A 66 -5.76 11.93 10.15
CA ALA A 66 -6.83 12.44 9.29
C ALA A 66 -8.16 12.45 10.03
N ARG A 67 -9.10 13.30 9.58
CA ARG A 67 -10.46 13.29 10.12
C ARG A 67 -11.21 12.03 9.73
N HIS A 68 -10.91 11.48 8.55
CA HIS A 68 -11.49 10.25 8.02
C HIS A 68 -10.37 9.23 7.71
N PRO A 69 -9.73 8.68 8.75
CA PRO A 69 -8.62 7.75 8.56
C PRO A 69 -9.13 6.43 7.96
N PHE A 70 -8.29 5.79 7.17
CA PHE A 70 -8.56 4.47 6.60
C PHE A 70 -7.26 3.67 6.48
N ASP A 71 -7.40 2.34 6.50
CA ASP A 71 -6.28 1.45 6.21
C ASP A 71 -6.01 1.48 4.70
N THR A 72 -4.77 1.84 4.34
CA THR A 72 -4.27 1.69 2.98
C THR A 72 -3.80 0.25 2.79
N SER A 73 -4.37 -0.45 1.81
CA SER A 73 -3.98 -1.81 1.44
C SER A 73 -3.37 -1.82 0.05
N ILE A 74 -2.16 -2.37 -0.06
CA ILE A 74 -1.44 -2.54 -1.33
C ILE A 74 -1.33 -4.03 -1.59
N GLN A 75 -2.04 -4.50 -2.61
CA GLN A 75 -1.90 -5.87 -3.10
C GLN A 75 -0.87 -5.87 -4.22
N PHE A 76 0.22 -6.61 -4.03
CA PHE A 76 1.26 -6.80 -5.03
C PHE A 76 1.02 -8.06 -5.86
N SER A 77 1.45 -8.04 -7.10
CA SER A 77 1.61 -9.21 -7.98
C SER A 77 2.98 -9.15 -8.66
N CYS A 78 3.57 -10.31 -8.95
CA CYS A 78 4.77 -10.39 -9.77
C CYS A 78 4.42 -10.96 -11.13
N GLU A 79 4.77 -10.21 -12.17
CA GLU A 79 4.53 -10.61 -13.55
C GLU A 79 5.85 -11.03 -14.17
N ASN A 80 5.94 -12.30 -14.58
CA ASN A 80 7.16 -12.88 -15.13
C ASN A 80 6.82 -13.92 -16.22
N PRO A 81 7.07 -13.63 -17.52
CA PRO A 81 7.65 -12.39 -18.04
C PRO A 81 6.64 -11.24 -18.09
N ALA A 82 7.12 -10.02 -17.88
CA ALA A 82 6.36 -8.81 -18.10
C ALA A 82 6.49 -8.35 -19.56
N SER A 83 5.36 -7.91 -20.14
CA SER A 83 5.27 -7.43 -21.52
C SER A 83 4.64 -6.04 -21.58
N ALA A 84 4.66 -5.40 -22.76
CA ALA A 84 3.92 -4.14 -22.98
C ALA A 84 2.43 -4.27 -22.61
N LYS A 85 1.84 -5.44 -22.88
CA LYS A 85 0.45 -5.74 -22.52
C LYS A 85 0.25 -5.82 -21.00
N THR A 86 1.24 -6.33 -20.26
CA THR A 86 1.21 -6.38 -18.79
C THR A 86 1.06 -4.98 -18.19
N TYR A 87 1.89 -4.04 -18.64
CA TYR A 87 1.85 -2.65 -18.15
C TYR A 87 0.55 -1.92 -18.52
N LEU A 88 0.02 -2.22 -19.71
CA LEU A 88 -1.26 -1.71 -20.16
C LEU A 88 -2.40 -2.23 -19.29
N ASP A 89 -2.52 -3.56 -19.17
CA ASP A 89 -3.67 -4.20 -18.51
C ASP A 89 -3.72 -3.94 -17.00
N LEU A 90 -2.55 -3.87 -16.35
CA LEU A 90 -2.47 -3.80 -14.88
C LEU A 90 -2.27 -2.39 -14.33
N ALA A 91 -1.73 -1.47 -15.12
CA ALA A 91 -1.44 -0.11 -14.68
C ALA A 91 -1.88 0.97 -15.66
N GLY A 92 -2.45 0.63 -16.83
CA GLY A 92 -2.86 1.62 -17.83
C GLY A 92 -1.70 2.46 -18.37
N ILE A 93 -0.47 1.95 -18.29
CA ILE A 93 0.73 2.71 -18.69
C ILE A 93 1.43 2.07 -19.89
N ARG A 94 2.18 2.89 -20.61
CA ARG A 94 3.06 2.44 -21.69
C ARG A 94 4.39 3.20 -21.65
N MET A 95 5.41 2.61 -22.26
CA MET A 95 6.67 3.29 -22.52
C MET A 95 6.56 4.08 -23.83
N THR A 96 6.78 5.39 -23.78
CA THR A 96 6.90 6.27 -24.94
C THR A 96 8.34 6.74 -25.08
N GLY A 97 9.09 6.09 -25.98
CA GLY A 97 10.52 6.33 -26.12
C GLY A 97 11.29 5.87 -24.88
N LYS A 98 11.64 6.81 -23.99
CA LYS A 98 12.38 6.55 -22.74
C LYS A 98 11.59 6.91 -21.47
N GLU A 99 10.32 7.30 -21.62
CA GLU A 99 9.49 7.76 -20.51
C GLU A 99 8.21 6.95 -20.42
N TRP A 100 7.75 6.71 -19.19
CA TRP A 100 6.45 6.14 -18.92
C TRP A 100 5.36 7.20 -19.03
N ALA A 101 4.22 6.82 -19.57
CA ALA A 101 3.05 7.68 -19.67
C ALA A 101 1.75 6.86 -19.56
N LEU A 102 0.64 7.55 -19.28
CA LEU A 102 -0.70 7.00 -19.45
C LEU A 102 -0.88 6.53 -20.90
N ASP A 103 -1.39 5.32 -21.07
CA ASP A 103 -1.87 4.86 -22.36
C ASP A 103 -3.19 5.58 -22.71
N PRO A 104 -3.29 6.27 -23.86
CA PRO A 104 -4.44 7.09 -24.19
C PRO A 104 -5.64 6.28 -24.70
N SER A 105 -5.55 4.95 -24.76
CA SER A 105 -6.66 4.10 -25.22
C SER A 105 -7.88 4.30 -24.32
N PRO A 106 -9.11 4.36 -24.89
CA PRO A 106 -10.32 4.67 -24.13
C PRO A 106 -10.56 3.77 -22.92
N GLU A 107 -10.13 2.51 -23.01
CA GLU A 107 -10.19 1.53 -21.92
C GLU A 107 -9.40 1.95 -20.67
N ASN A 108 -8.30 2.71 -20.81
CA ASN A 108 -7.43 3.11 -19.70
C ASN A 108 -7.70 4.53 -19.21
N VAL A 109 -8.09 5.43 -20.12
CA VAL A 109 -8.52 6.79 -19.76
C VAL A 109 -9.82 6.75 -18.96
N GLY A 110 -10.57 5.65 -19.04
CA GLY A 110 -11.84 5.45 -18.38
C GLY A 110 -12.98 6.13 -19.14
N LEU A 111 -14.17 6.09 -18.55
CA LEU A 111 -15.31 6.85 -19.10
C LEU A 111 -14.98 8.36 -19.10
N LYS A 112 -15.60 9.14 -19.99
CA LYS A 112 -15.30 10.58 -20.16
C LYS A 112 -15.34 11.40 -18.86
N GLU A 113 -16.13 10.96 -17.88
CA GLU A 113 -16.31 11.59 -16.57
C GLU A 113 -15.34 11.07 -15.51
N GLN A 114 -14.66 9.96 -15.78
CA GLN A 114 -13.69 9.34 -14.89
C GLN A 114 -12.35 10.07 -15.02
N ARG A 115 -11.91 10.66 -13.92
CA ARG A 115 -10.60 11.31 -13.88
C ARG A 115 -9.52 10.25 -13.73
N THR A 116 -8.77 10.06 -14.79
CA THR A 116 -7.54 9.24 -14.79
C THR A 116 -6.31 10.15 -14.77
N THR A 117 -5.32 9.86 -13.92
CA THR A 117 -4.10 10.66 -13.81
C THR A 117 -2.88 9.78 -13.65
N PHE A 118 -1.88 9.99 -14.51
CA PHE A 118 -0.59 9.31 -14.45
C PHE A 118 0.24 9.79 -13.26
N GLN A 119 0.94 8.85 -12.61
CA GLN A 119 1.94 9.10 -11.58
C GLN A 119 3.23 8.41 -12.01
N ALA A 120 4.29 9.20 -12.22
CA ALA A 120 5.62 8.64 -12.45
C ALA A 120 6.16 8.06 -11.14
N LEU A 121 6.85 6.92 -11.23
CA LEU A 121 7.52 6.30 -10.09
C LEU A 121 9.01 6.17 -10.39
N ARG A 122 9.85 6.50 -9.41
CA ARG A 122 11.31 6.36 -9.53
C ARG A 122 11.89 5.81 -8.23
N GLY A 123 12.61 4.70 -8.34
CA GLY A 123 13.37 4.14 -7.23
C GLY A 123 14.82 3.88 -7.61
N LYS A 124 15.51 3.12 -6.78
CA LYS A 124 16.92 2.83 -6.99
C LYS A 124 17.10 1.83 -8.13
N GLY A 125 17.57 2.32 -9.27
CA GLY A 125 17.88 1.49 -10.44
C GLY A 125 16.69 1.16 -11.33
N TRP A 126 15.50 1.71 -11.06
CA TRP A 126 14.31 1.47 -11.87
C TRP A 126 13.48 2.75 -12.04
N ALA A 127 12.70 2.79 -13.12
CA ALA A 127 11.67 3.80 -13.36
C ALA A 127 10.40 3.09 -13.84
N GLY A 128 9.26 3.47 -13.30
CA GLY A 128 7.97 2.87 -13.59
C GLY A 128 6.87 3.92 -13.56
N GLY A 129 5.64 3.47 -13.34
CA GLY A 129 4.52 4.39 -13.18
C GLY A 129 3.25 3.70 -12.72
N GLY A 130 2.23 4.52 -12.56
CA GLY A 130 0.90 4.07 -12.23
C GLY A 130 -0.14 5.11 -12.61
N VAL A 131 -1.40 4.75 -12.44
CA VAL A 131 -2.53 5.62 -12.71
C VAL A 131 -3.46 5.64 -11.52
N THR A 132 -3.97 6.82 -11.21
CA THR A 132 -5.13 6.96 -10.32
C THR A 132 -6.39 7.02 -11.15
N GLN A 133 -7.47 6.41 -10.65
CA GLN A 133 -8.79 6.52 -11.24
C GLN A 133 -9.81 6.88 -10.16
N ASP A 134 -10.70 7.81 -10.45
CA ASP A 134 -11.76 8.25 -9.55
C ASP A 134 -13.03 7.40 -9.74
N ASP A 135 -13.71 7.06 -8.64
CA ASP A 135 -15.07 6.54 -8.71
C ASP A 135 -16.02 7.61 -9.27
N ILE A 136 -16.85 7.23 -10.22
CA ILE A 136 -17.86 8.13 -10.83
C ILE A 136 -19.30 7.77 -10.48
N ASN A 137 -19.51 6.59 -9.89
CA ASN A 137 -20.82 6.05 -9.55
C ASN A 137 -20.91 5.75 -8.05
N GLY A 138 -22.07 5.28 -7.60
CA GLY A 138 -22.33 5.02 -6.19
C GLY A 138 -22.53 6.30 -5.36
N ASP A 139 -22.52 6.12 -4.04
CA ASP A 139 -22.71 7.18 -3.05
C ASP A 139 -21.57 8.21 -3.15
N GLU A 140 -21.90 9.45 -3.52
CA GLU A 140 -20.97 10.57 -3.64
C GLU A 140 -20.12 10.77 -2.40
N GLN A 141 -20.67 10.48 -1.21
CA GLN A 141 -19.95 10.64 0.05
C GLN A 141 -18.89 9.56 0.29
N ARG A 142 -18.95 8.46 -0.46
CA ARG A 142 -18.08 7.30 -0.33
C ARG A 142 -17.19 7.05 -1.54
N ARG A 143 -17.32 7.87 -2.59
CA ARG A 143 -16.46 7.78 -3.77
C ARG A 143 -15.01 7.94 -3.37
N THR A 144 -14.18 7.07 -3.91
CA THR A 144 -12.76 7.00 -3.64
C THR A 144 -11.94 7.18 -4.91
N ARG A 145 -10.64 7.34 -4.71
CA ARG A 145 -9.63 7.22 -5.76
C ARG A 145 -8.88 5.93 -5.56
N ILE A 146 -8.77 5.12 -6.61
CA ILE A 146 -7.91 3.94 -6.64
C ILE A 146 -6.55 4.30 -7.24
N TYR A 147 -5.53 3.49 -6.99
CA TYR A 147 -4.22 3.63 -7.63
C TYR A 147 -3.69 2.27 -8.07
N ALA A 148 -3.34 2.12 -9.34
CA ALA A 148 -2.72 0.92 -9.88
C ALA A 148 -1.34 1.26 -10.45
N PHE A 149 -0.36 0.39 -10.29
CA PHE A 149 1.02 0.66 -10.68
C PHE A 149 1.73 -0.59 -11.17
N CYS A 150 2.79 -0.39 -11.95
CA CYS A 150 3.77 -1.41 -12.28
C CYS A 150 5.18 -0.83 -12.24
N ILE A 151 6.10 -1.61 -11.68
CA ILE A 151 7.52 -1.31 -11.56
C ILE A 151 8.30 -2.35 -12.37
N PRO A 152 8.91 -1.97 -13.51
CA PRO A 152 9.69 -2.88 -14.32
C PRO A 152 11.04 -3.20 -13.66
N HIS A 153 11.50 -4.44 -13.81
CA HIS A 153 12.85 -4.85 -13.43
C HIS A 153 13.30 -6.03 -14.29
N ASN A 154 14.32 -5.87 -15.13
CA ASN A 154 14.72 -6.87 -16.13
C ASN A 154 13.53 -7.37 -16.99
N GLN A 155 13.29 -8.69 -17.00
CA GLN A 155 12.17 -9.32 -17.72
C GLN A 155 10.87 -9.42 -16.90
N LEU A 156 10.87 -8.93 -15.66
CA LEU A 156 9.75 -9.02 -14.73
C LEU A 156 9.17 -7.64 -14.39
N ALA A 157 8.00 -7.63 -13.76
CA ALA A 157 7.40 -6.42 -13.22
C ALA A 157 6.72 -6.70 -11.88
N LEU A 158 6.99 -5.84 -10.90
CA LEU A 158 6.21 -5.80 -9.67
C LEU A 158 5.04 -4.85 -9.89
N CYS A 159 3.84 -5.39 -9.99
CA CYS A 159 2.61 -4.63 -10.16
C CYS A 159 1.80 -4.63 -8.86
N GLY A 160 0.81 -3.74 -8.79
CA GLY A 160 -0.10 -3.75 -7.66
C GLY A 160 -1.24 -2.76 -7.75
N VAL A 161 -2.22 -2.96 -6.87
CA VAL A 161 -3.40 -2.12 -6.75
C VAL A 161 -3.57 -1.68 -5.31
N VAL A 162 -3.86 -0.40 -5.14
CA VAL A 162 -4.26 0.24 -3.91
C VAL A 162 -5.72 0.61 -4.02
N ARG A 163 -6.58 -0.12 -3.30
CA ARG A 163 -8.04 -0.01 -3.44
C ARG A 163 -8.56 1.39 -3.12
N HIS A 164 -7.94 2.08 -2.17
CA HIS A 164 -8.30 3.45 -1.82
C HIS A 164 -7.02 4.21 -1.46
N VAL A 165 -6.78 5.33 -2.14
CA VAL A 165 -5.73 6.32 -1.79
C VAL A 165 -6.32 7.64 -1.32
N GLY A 166 -7.64 7.72 -1.21
CA GLY A 166 -8.34 8.87 -0.65
C GLY A 166 -9.81 8.91 -1.03
N TYR A 167 -10.59 9.65 -0.25
CA TYR A 167 -11.97 9.98 -0.55
C TYR A 167 -12.04 11.22 -1.44
N LEU A 168 -12.94 11.23 -2.43
CA LEU A 168 -13.06 12.37 -3.35
C LEU A 168 -13.63 13.62 -2.69
N MET A 169 -14.45 13.48 -1.64
CA MET A 169 -14.96 14.61 -0.85
C MET A 169 -13.90 15.26 0.04
N TRP A 170 -12.84 14.52 0.42
CA TRP A 170 -11.78 15.00 1.32
C TRP A 170 -10.40 14.85 0.66
N PRO A 171 -10.15 15.52 -0.48
CA PRO A 171 -8.94 15.28 -1.27
C PRO A 171 -7.65 15.65 -0.53
N LYS A 172 -7.72 16.52 0.49
CA LYS A 172 -6.58 16.89 1.34
C LYS A 172 -6.12 15.77 2.29
N GLU A 173 -6.95 14.74 2.49
CA GLU A 173 -6.66 13.61 3.37
C GLU A 173 -6.09 12.40 2.60
N THR A 174 -5.81 12.56 1.29
CA THR A 174 -5.24 11.51 0.45
C THR A 174 -3.92 10.93 1.00
N THR A 175 -3.75 9.63 0.83
CA THR A 175 -2.51 8.89 1.15
C THR A 175 -1.63 8.66 -0.08
N LEU A 176 -2.03 9.14 -1.27
CA LEU A 176 -1.32 8.88 -2.52
C LEU A 176 0.17 9.30 -2.48
N PRO A 177 0.57 10.50 -2.02
CA PRO A 177 1.99 10.87 -1.95
C PRO A 177 2.80 9.93 -1.06
N GLN A 178 2.23 9.48 0.05
CA GLN A 178 2.85 8.54 0.98
C GLN A 178 2.96 7.13 0.39
N VAL A 179 1.94 6.70 -0.35
CA VAL A 179 1.98 5.44 -1.12
C VAL A 179 3.07 5.50 -2.18
N ILE A 180 3.17 6.58 -2.95
CA ILE A 180 4.24 6.77 -3.93
C ILE A 180 5.60 6.68 -3.24
N LYS A 181 5.80 7.39 -2.12
CA LYS A 181 7.05 7.33 -1.35
C LYS A 181 7.39 5.92 -0.86
N LEU A 182 6.39 5.15 -0.43
CA LEU A 182 6.56 3.75 -0.02
C LEU A 182 7.03 2.90 -1.20
N LEU A 183 6.38 3.02 -2.36
CA LEU A 183 6.74 2.28 -3.57
C LEU A 183 8.13 2.67 -4.10
N GLU A 184 8.47 3.95 -4.07
CA GLU A 184 9.80 4.44 -4.47
C GLU A 184 10.94 3.98 -3.54
N SER A 185 10.60 3.48 -2.34
CA SER A 185 11.56 2.85 -1.43
C SER A 185 11.95 1.42 -1.81
N ILE A 186 11.29 0.84 -2.82
CA ILE A 186 11.54 -0.53 -3.27
C ILE A 186 12.93 -0.61 -3.92
N GLU A 187 13.73 -1.56 -3.44
CA GLU A 187 15.02 -1.93 -4.02
C GLU A 187 14.95 -3.39 -4.46
N PHE A 188 15.04 -3.66 -5.77
CA PHE A 188 15.12 -5.05 -6.24
C PHE A 188 16.44 -5.68 -5.80
N ILE A 189 16.35 -6.95 -5.40
CA ILE A 189 17.50 -7.76 -5.05
C ILE A 189 17.75 -8.65 -6.26
N ASP A 190 18.77 -8.30 -7.04
CA ASP A 190 19.23 -9.18 -8.11
C ASP A 190 19.86 -10.41 -7.46
N SER A 191 19.23 -11.58 -7.65
CA SER A 191 19.92 -12.83 -7.45
C SER A 191 21.05 -12.88 -8.48
N SER A 192 22.27 -12.64 -8.04
CA SER A 192 23.46 -12.84 -8.85
C SER A 192 23.56 -14.33 -9.19
N GLU A 193 23.06 -14.76 -10.35
CA GLU A 193 23.64 -15.93 -11.02
C GLU A 193 24.76 -15.43 -11.94
N PRO A 194 25.95 -16.05 -11.87
CA PRO A 194 27.06 -15.66 -12.72
C PRO A 194 26.72 -15.98 -14.18
N SER A 195 27.05 -15.03 -15.06
CA SER A 195 27.20 -15.28 -16.48
C SER A 195 27.99 -16.57 -16.72
N ASN A 196 27.41 -17.47 -17.53
CA ASN A 196 27.99 -18.72 -18.06
C ASN A 196 29.51 -18.69 -18.24
#